data_AF-A0A529Y5E6-F1
#
_entry.id   AF-A0A529Y5E6-F1
#
_cell.length_a   1.000
_cell.length_b   1.000
_cell.length_c   1.000
_cell.angle_alpha   90.00
_cell.angle_beta   90.00
_cell.angle_gamma   90.00
#
_symmetry.space_group_name_H-M   'P 1'
#
loop_
_entity.id
_entity.type
_entity.pdbx_description
1 polymer ?
#
loop_
_entity_poly.entity_id
_entity_poly.type
_entity_poly.pdbx_seq_one_letter_code
_entity_poly.pdbx_strand_id
1 'polypeptide(L)'
;MNGLTFDIAHLLAGSLVLISFMMLYQDRLFALINVFALHAVVLALSVAWQAYIQDAHHLYITAAIALVFKAIVIPVGLHRIIQRLG
;
A
#
# COMPACT_ATOMS: atom_id res chain seq x y z
N MET A 1 12.28 -16.24 19.49
CA MET A 1 11.25 -16.31 18.44
C MET A 1 11.02 -14.93 17.80
N ASN A 2 12.09 -14.14 17.56
CA ASN A 2 12.00 -12.75 17.07
C ASN A 2 12.42 -12.59 15.60
N GLY A 3 13.02 -13.63 15.00
CA GLY A 3 13.56 -13.58 13.63
C GLY A 3 12.47 -13.50 12.57
N LEU A 4 11.53 -14.46 12.56
CA LEU A 4 10.45 -14.54 11.55
C LEU A 4 9.63 -13.25 11.45
N THR A 5 9.37 -12.63 12.60
CA THR A 5 8.65 -11.37 12.72
C THR A 5 9.37 -10.21 12.03
N PHE A 6 10.69 -10.14 12.23
CA PHE A 6 11.56 -9.14 11.61
C PHE A 6 11.77 -9.42 10.12
N ASP A 7 11.87 -10.68 9.74
CA ASP A 7 12.03 -11.11 8.34
C ASP A 7 10.79 -10.75 7.52
N ILE A 8 9.59 -10.97 8.06
CA ILE A 8 8.34 -10.59 7.38
C ILE A 8 8.24 -9.07 7.24
N ALA A 9 8.61 -8.30 8.27
CA ALA A 9 8.67 -6.85 8.18
C ALA A 9 9.68 -6.37 7.11
N HIS A 10 10.84 -7.02 6.99
CA HIS A 10 11.83 -6.73 5.96
C HIS A 10 11.36 -7.07 4.56
N LEU A 11 10.69 -8.20 4.36
CA LEU A 11 10.09 -8.57 3.07
C LEU A 11 9.00 -7.58 2.65
N LEU A 12 8.17 -7.14 3.60
CA LEU A 12 7.14 -6.13 3.37
C LEU A 12 7.74 -4.75 3.06
N ALA A 13 8.82 -4.35 3.74
CA ALA A 13 9.55 -3.13 3.41
C ALA A 13 10.22 -3.19 2.03
N GLY A 14 10.86 -4.32 1.69
CA GLY A 14 11.50 -4.53 0.39
C GLY A 14 10.50 -4.56 -0.76
N SER A 15 9.35 -5.19 -0.57
CA SER A 15 8.27 -5.20 -1.58
C SER A 15 7.67 -3.81 -1.81
N LEU A 16 7.53 -2.98 -0.76
CA LEU A 16 7.12 -1.58 -0.91
C LEU A 16 8.07 -0.79 -1.82
N VAL A 17 9.38 -0.97 -1.65
CA VAL A 17 10.39 -0.30 -2.48
C VAL A 17 10.31 -0.78 -3.93
N LEU A 18 10.18 -2.08 -4.15
CA LEU A 18 10.00 -2.65 -5.49
C LEU A 18 8.75 -2.09 -6.19
N ILE A 19 7.62 -2.03 -5.48
CA ILE A 19 6.38 -1.49 -6.05
C ILE A 19 6.52 0.03 -6.31
N SER A 20 7.25 0.77 -5.48
CA SER A 20 7.59 2.17 -5.77
C SER A 20 8.35 2.34 -7.08
N PHE A 21 9.35 1.51 -7.35
CA PHE A 21 10.04 1.54 -8.63
C PHE A 21 9.15 1.10 -9.80
N MET A 22 8.26 0.12 -9.58
CA MET A 22 7.27 -0.25 -10.60
C MET A 22 6.34 0.91 -10.96
N MET A 23 5.98 1.78 -10.00
CA MET A 23 5.20 2.98 -10.30
C MET A 23 5.95 3.94 -11.23
N LEU A 24 7.27 4.12 -11.03
CA LEU A 24 8.08 4.97 -11.91
C LEU A 24 8.19 4.44 -13.35
N TYR A 25 8.02 3.13 -13.54
CA TYR A 25 8.07 2.50 -14.86
C TYR A 25 6.76 2.62 -15.66
N GLN A 26 5.61 2.85 -15.02
CA GLN A 26 4.33 2.81 -15.74
C GLN A 26 4.17 4.01 -16.68
N ASP A 27 4.25 3.78 -18.00
CA ASP A 27 3.96 4.79 -19.03
C ASP A 27 2.47 5.20 -19.11
N ARG A 28 1.56 4.35 -18.63
CA ARG A 28 0.11 4.59 -18.67
C ARG A 28 -0.43 4.97 -17.31
N LEU A 29 -1.16 6.08 -17.23
CA LEU A 29 -1.84 6.55 -16.02
C LEU A 29 -2.75 5.48 -15.38
N PHE A 30 -3.50 4.70 -16.18
CA PHE A 30 -4.32 3.62 -15.66
C PHE A 30 -3.49 2.52 -14.98
N ALA A 31 -2.36 2.15 -15.58
CA ALA A 31 -1.47 1.13 -15.02
C ALA A 31 -0.78 1.66 -13.76
N LEU A 32 -0.37 2.94 -13.76
CA LEU A 32 0.16 3.63 -12.58
C LEU A 32 -0.81 3.59 -11.39
N ILE A 33 -2.09 3.87 -11.63
CA ILE A 33 -3.12 3.84 -10.59
C ILE A 33 -3.33 2.44 -10.02
N ASN A 34 -3.27 1.40 -10.86
CA ASN A 34 -3.40 0.02 -10.39
C ASN A 34 -2.19 -0.39 -9.54
N VAL A 35 -0.97 -0.01 -9.95
CA VAL A 35 0.25 -0.26 -9.17
C VAL A 35 0.23 0.53 -7.86
N PHE A 36 -0.30 1.75 -7.86
CA PHE A 36 -0.51 2.54 -6.63
C PHE A 36 -1.51 1.87 -5.67
N ALA A 37 -2.62 1.33 -6.18
CA ALA A 37 -3.57 0.58 -5.36
C ALA A 37 -2.91 -0.65 -4.74
N LEU A 38 -2.13 -1.41 -5.52
CA LEU A 38 -1.34 -2.54 -5.03
C LEU A 38 -0.35 -2.10 -3.94
N HIS A 39 0.37 -1.00 -4.15
CA HIS A 39 1.30 -0.43 -3.18
C HIS A 39 0.60 -0.13 -1.85
N ALA A 40 -0.57 0.50 -1.91
CA ALA A 40 -1.33 0.88 -0.72
C ALA A 40 -1.84 -0.33 0.08
N VAL A 41 -2.19 -1.43 -0.60
CA VAL A 41 -2.55 -2.69 0.06
C VAL A 41 -1.34 -3.29 0.78
N VAL A 42 -0.19 -3.35 0.13
CA VAL A 42 1.04 -3.87 0.76
C VAL A 42 1.43 -3.00 1.96
N LEU A 43 1.32 -1.67 1.84
CA LEU A 43 1.58 -0.76 2.96
C LEU A 43 0.65 -1.03 4.15
N ALA A 44 -0.65 -1.22 3.90
CA ALA A 44 -1.60 -1.52 4.95
C ALA A 44 -1.28 -2.86 5.65
N LEU A 45 -0.87 -3.87 4.90
CA LEU A 45 -0.40 -5.15 5.45
C LEU A 45 0.87 -4.98 6.29
N SER A 46 1.84 -4.17 5.83
CA SER A 46 3.05 -3.83 6.61
C SER A 46 2.71 -3.18 7.94
N VAL A 47 1.82 -2.19 7.94
CA VAL A 47 1.43 -1.46 9.15
C VAL A 47 0.60 -2.35 10.07
N ALA A 48 -0.32 -3.16 9.54
CA ALA A 48 -1.10 -4.11 10.32
C ALA A 48 -0.22 -5.19 10.98
N TRP A 49 0.80 -5.67 10.27
CA TRP A 49 1.80 -6.59 10.81
C TRP A 49 2.57 -5.94 11.96
N GLN A 50 3.03 -4.69 11.79
CA GLN A 50 3.68 -3.95 12.89
C GLN A 50 2.76 -3.72 14.09
N ALA A 51 1.47 -3.44 13.86
CA ALA A 51 0.47 -3.27 14.91
C ALA A 51 0.33 -4.54 15.77
N TYR A 52 0.28 -5.70 15.11
CA TYR A 52 0.18 -7.01 15.74
C TYR A 52 1.41 -7.35 16.60
N ILE A 53 2.60 -6.94 16.16
CA ILE A 53 3.86 -7.24 16.85
C ILE A 53 4.09 -6.34 18.06
N GLN A 54 3.71 -5.06 17.95
CA GLN A 54 4.00 -4.06 18.96
C GLN A 54 2.87 -3.91 19.99
N ASP A 55 1.81 -4.73 19.93
CA ASP A 55 0.56 -4.59 20.73
C ASP A 55 -0.05 -3.16 20.68
N ALA A 56 0.33 -2.42 19.65
CA ALA A 56 0.08 -1.01 19.47
C ALA A 56 -1.25 -0.84 18.73
N HIS A 57 -2.35 -0.90 19.47
CA HIS A 57 -3.71 -0.85 18.93
C HIS A 57 -4.01 0.38 18.05
N HIS A 58 -3.29 1.50 18.26
CA HIS A 58 -3.43 2.71 17.45
C HIS A 58 -2.96 2.53 16.00
N LEU A 59 -2.05 1.59 15.73
CA LEU A 59 -1.51 1.37 14.38
C LEU A 59 -2.51 0.66 13.47
N TYR A 60 -3.46 -0.11 14.03
CA TYR A 60 -4.57 -0.69 13.26
C TYR A 60 -5.46 0.38 12.64
N ILE A 61 -5.73 1.45 13.39
CA ILE A 61 -6.53 2.59 12.91
C ILE A 61 -5.79 3.25 11.75
N THR A 62 -4.47 3.45 11.87
CA THR A 62 -3.64 4.01 10.80
C THR A 62 -3.63 3.12 9.55
N ALA A 63 -3.50 1.79 9.71
CA ALA A 63 -3.55 0.84 8.60
C ALA A 63 -4.91 0.87 7.88
N ALA A 64 -6.00 0.92 8.64
CA ALA A 64 -7.36 0.99 8.10
C ALA A 64 -7.58 2.30 7.33
N ILE A 65 -7.18 3.45 7.89
CA ILE A 65 -7.27 4.75 7.22
C ILE A 65 -6.43 4.74 5.94
N ALA A 66 -5.20 4.23 5.99
CA ALA A 66 -4.32 4.15 4.82
C ALA A 66 -4.94 3.28 3.72
N LEU A 67 -5.52 2.13 4.05
CA LEU A 67 -6.19 1.26 3.09
C LEU A 67 -7.41 1.94 2.46
N VAL A 68 -8.29 2.53 3.27
CA VAL A 68 -9.49 3.21 2.77
C VAL A 68 -9.12 4.37 1.86
N PHE A 69 -8.22 5.26 2.30
CA PHE A 69 -7.89 6.45 1.53
C PHE A 69 -6.95 6.17 0.35
N LYS A 70 -5.83 5.47 0.57
CA LYS A 70 -4.84 5.22 -0.48
C LYS A 70 -5.20 4.05 -1.39
N ALA A 71 -5.72 2.94 -0.88
CA ALA A 71 -5.98 1.77 -1.72
C ALA A 71 -7.33 1.85 -2.45
N ILE A 72 -8.29 2.65 -1.96
CA ILE A 72 -9.65 2.70 -2.52
C ILE A 72 -9.99 4.10 -3.02
N VAL A 73 -10.04 5.11 -2.15
CA VAL A 73 -10.58 6.44 -2.50
C VAL A 73 -9.78 7.11 -3.62
N ILE A 74 -8.45 7.18 -3.49
CA ILE A 74 -7.57 7.79 -4.48
C ILE A 74 -7.64 7.08 -5.85
N PRO A 75 -7.41 5.76 -5.96
CA PRO A 75 -7.39 5.08 -7.25
C PRO A 75 -8.76 5.05 -7.94
N VAL A 76 -9.86 4.93 -7.19
CA VAL A 76 -11.22 5.00 -7.75
C VAL A 76 -11.56 6.41 -8.23
N GLY A 77 -11.19 7.44 -7.46
CA GLY A 77 -11.36 8.83 -7.86
C GLY A 77 -10.58 9.15 -9.14
N LEU A 78 -9.31 8.75 -9.20
CA LEU A 78 -8.46 8.93 -10.38
C LEU A 78 -8.97 8.16 -11.60
N HIS A 79 -9.40 6.90 -11.44
CA HIS A 79 -10.03 6.14 -12.53
C HIS A 79 -11.24 6.88 -13.10
N ARG A 80 -12.12 7.40 -12.22
CA ARG A 80 -13.31 8.16 -12.65
C ARG A 80 -12.97 9.46 -13.37
N ILE A 81 -11.96 10.19 -12.91
CA ILE A 81 -11.54 11.45 -13.53
C ILE A 81 -10.97 11.19 -14.93
N ILE A 82 -10.11 10.18 -15.07
CA ILE A 82 -9.51 9.83 -16.37
C ILE A 82 -10.59 9.35 -17.34
N GLN A 83 -11.56 8.53 -16.87
CA GLN A 83 -12.70 8.12 -17.70
C GLN A 83 -13.61 9.27 -18.14
N ARG A 84 -13.59 10.41 -17.44
CA ARG A 84 -14.38 11.61 -17.79
C ARG A 84 -13.61 12.59 -18.68
N LEU A 85 -12.29 12.51 -18.72
CA LEU A 85 -11.40 13.40 -19.50
C LEU A 85 -10.90 12.76 -20.80
N GLY A 86 -11.04 11.44 -20.95
CA GLY A 86 -10.92 10.75 -22.24
C GLY A 86 -12.24 10.77 -23.00
#